data_AF-A0A6H5H9A2-F1
#
_entry.id   AF-A0A6H5H9A2-F1
#
_cell.length_a   1.000
_cell.length_b   1.000
_cell.length_c   1.000
_cell.angle_alpha   90.00
_cell.angle_beta   90.00
_cell.angle_gamma   90.00
#
_symmetry.space_group_name_H-M   'P 1'
#
loop_
_entity.id
_entity.type
_entity.pdbx_description
1 polymer ?
#
loop_
_entity_poly.entity_id
_entity_poly.type
_entity_poly.pdbx_seq_one_letter_code
_entity_poly.pdbx_strand_id
1 'polypeptide(L)'
;MKYMEMRIRLLQDSKIGIYQKMWRYMESKKPSVFVESYEEGIKAVLEGNYAFLMESTMLDYAVQRDCNLTQIGGLLDSKGYGIATPK
;
A
#
# COMPACT_ATOMS: atom_id res chain seq x y z
N MET A 1 -8.95 -14.69 4.24
CA MET A 1 -9.44 -13.30 4.19
C MET A 1 -8.84 -12.34 5.23
N LYS A 2 -7.95 -12.75 6.16
CA LYS A 2 -7.31 -11.84 7.14
C LYS A 2 -6.15 -10.97 6.59
N TYR A 3 -5.67 -11.23 5.38
CA TYR A 3 -4.44 -10.61 4.85
C TYR A 3 -4.63 -9.25 4.16
N MET A 4 -5.87 -8.88 3.79
CA MET A 4 -6.15 -7.58 3.15
C MET A 4 -6.20 -6.43 4.18
N GLU A 5 -6.66 -6.70 5.42
CA GLU A 5 -6.77 -5.68 6.47
C GLU A 5 -5.43 -5.22 7.07
N MET A 6 -4.40 -6.08 7.06
CA MET A 6 -3.14 -5.80 7.77
C MET A 6 -2.34 -4.63 7.18
N ARG A 7 -2.52 -4.32 5.89
CA ARG A 7 -1.75 -3.26 5.20
C ARG A 7 -2.30 -1.87 5.49
N ILE A 8 -3.62 -1.75 5.54
CA ILE A 8 -4.33 -0.47 5.70
C ILE A 8 -4.30 0.03 7.16
N ARG A 9 -4.25 -0.89 8.14
CA ARG A 9 -4.20 -0.54 9.58
C ARG A 9 -3.08 0.42 9.95
N LEU A 10 -1.97 0.43 9.21
CA LEU A 10 -0.89 1.38 9.46
C LEU A 10 -1.35 2.84 9.41
N LEU A 11 -2.20 3.19 8.44
CA LEU A 11 -2.72 4.55 8.29
C LEU A 11 -3.81 4.85 9.32
N GLN A 12 -4.64 3.85 9.63
CA GLN A 12 -5.74 3.96 10.59
C GLN A 12 -5.24 4.12 12.04
N ASP A 13 -4.26 3.31 12.45
CA ASP A 13 -3.73 3.27 13.83
C ASP A 13 -2.63 4.31 14.07
N SER A 14 -2.23 5.05 13.03
CA SER A 14 -1.18 6.04 13.17
C SER A 14 -1.60 7.21 14.06
N LYS A 15 -0.66 7.68 14.90
CA LYS A 15 -0.78 8.91 15.68
C LYS A 15 -0.26 10.16 14.95
N ILE A 16 0.26 9.98 13.74
CA ILE A 16 0.78 11.10 12.93
C ILE A 16 -0.40 11.74 12.20
N GLY A 17 -0.62 13.03 12.43
CA GLY A 17 -1.78 13.76 11.91
C GLY A 17 -1.93 13.69 10.39
N ILE A 18 -0.82 13.63 9.64
CA ILE A 18 -0.87 13.51 8.17
C ILE A 18 -1.45 12.16 7.72
N TYR A 19 -1.08 11.05 8.39
CA TYR A 19 -1.56 9.71 8.05
C TYR A 19 -3.03 9.53 8.42
N GLN A 20 -3.49 10.13 9.53
CA GLN A 20 -4.91 10.16 9.87
C GLN A 20 -5.75 10.94 8.85
N LYS A 21 -5.20 12.05 8.33
CA LYS A 21 -5.87 12.83 7.27
C LYS A 21 -5.95 12.04 5.97
N MET A 22 -4.87 11.34 5.59
CA MET A 22 -4.87 10.42 4.44
C MET A 22 -5.91 9.32 4.61
N TRP A 23 -5.97 8.69 5.78
CA TRP A 23 -6.95 7.65 6.09
C TRP A 23 -8.40 8.14 5.91
N ARG A 24 -8.74 9.29 6.53
CA ARG A 24 -10.09 9.88 6.40
C ARG A 24 -10.45 10.20 4.95
N TYR A 25 -9.48 10.63 4.13
CA TYR A 25 -9.70 10.85 2.71
C TYR A 25 -10.00 9.55 1.97
N MET A 26 -9.23 8.48 2.24
CA MET A 26 -9.44 7.16 1.63
C MET A 26 -10.79 6.55 2.03
N GLU A 27 -11.16 6.65 3.31
CA GLU A 27 -12.41 6.11 3.86
C GLU A 27 -13.66 6.85 3.34
N SER A 28 -13.57 8.18 3.18
CA SER A 28 -14.70 9.00 2.72
C SER A 28 -14.93 9.00 1.21
N LYS A 29 -13.97 8.49 0.41
CA LYS A 29 -14.10 8.52 -1.05
C LYS A 29 -15.07 7.46 -1.59
N LYS A 30 -15.94 7.90 -2.50
CA LYS A 30 -16.79 7.06 -3.35
C LYS A 30 -16.57 7.44 -4.82
N PRO A 31 -16.27 6.49 -5.72
CA PRO A 31 -16.07 5.05 -5.49
C PRO A 31 -14.83 4.75 -4.61
N SER A 32 -14.79 3.52 -4.05
CA SER A 32 -13.70 3.07 -3.16
C SER A 32 -12.34 3.21 -3.84
N VAL A 33 -11.34 3.71 -3.11
CA VAL A 33 -9.94 3.78 -3.57
C VAL A 33 -9.15 2.50 -3.27
N PHE A 34 -9.75 1.57 -2.52
CA PHE A 34 -9.14 0.29 -2.16
C PHE A 34 -9.32 -0.72 -3.30
N VAL A 35 -8.23 -1.42 -3.62
CA VAL A 35 -8.17 -2.51 -4.60
C VAL A 35 -8.04 -3.85 -3.89
N GLU A 36 -8.49 -4.92 -4.53
CA GLU A 36 -8.49 -6.26 -3.92
C GLU A 36 -7.17 -6.99 -4.14
N SER A 37 -6.48 -6.71 -5.25
CA SER A 37 -5.24 -7.38 -5.62
C SER A 37 -4.11 -6.42 -5.95
N TYR A 38 -2.90 -6.96 -5.97
CA TYR A 38 -1.72 -6.23 -6.42
C TYR A 38 -1.74 -5.94 -7.90
N GLU A 39 -2.21 -6.88 -8.74
CA GLU A 39 -2.28 -6.65 -10.18
C GLU A 39 -3.24 -5.50 -10.50
N GLU A 40 -4.38 -5.40 -9.79
CA GLU A 40 -5.31 -4.28 -9.92
C GLU A 40 -4.68 -2.95 -9.49
N GLY A 41 -3.96 -2.95 -8.37
CA GLY A 41 -3.26 -1.77 -7.89
C GLY A 41 -2.20 -1.27 -8.88
N ILE A 42 -1.39 -2.18 -9.44
CA ILE A 42 -0.37 -1.84 -10.46
C ILE A 42 -1.03 -1.33 -11.73
N LYS A 43 -2.09 -2.00 -12.21
CA LYS A 43 -2.82 -1.58 -13.39
C LYS A 43 -3.42 -0.18 -13.22
N ALA A 44 -4.00 0.12 -12.06
CA ALA A 44 -4.53 1.44 -11.77
C ALA A 44 -3.44 2.53 -11.76
N VAL A 45 -2.24 2.23 -11.26
CA VAL A 45 -1.08 3.15 -11.33
C VAL A 45 -0.68 3.41 -12.79
N LEU A 46 -0.65 2.37 -13.63
CA LEU A 46 -0.29 2.49 -15.05
C LEU A 46 -1.34 3.24 -15.86
N GLU A 47 -2.63 3.13 -15.50
CA GLU A 47 -3.72 3.93 -16.09
C GLU A 47 -3.62 5.42 -15.71
N GLY A 48 -2.81 5.75 -14.70
CA GLY A 48 -2.50 7.11 -14.26
C GLY A 48 -3.48 7.65 -13.20
N ASN A 49 -3.15 8.83 -12.65
CA ASN A 49 -3.91 9.51 -11.58
C ASN A 49 -4.15 8.67 -10.29
N TYR A 50 -3.42 7.57 -10.12
CA TYR A 50 -3.51 6.71 -8.95
C TYR A 50 -2.10 6.43 -8.40
N ALA A 51 -1.97 6.46 -7.08
CA ALA A 51 -0.74 6.09 -6.38
C ALA A 51 -1.05 4.94 -5.43
N PHE A 52 -0.30 3.86 -5.55
CA PHE A 52 -0.49 2.66 -4.75
C PHE A 52 0.57 2.54 -3.66
N LEU A 53 0.13 2.36 -2.42
CA LEU A 53 1.04 2.12 -1.29
C LEU A 53 1.30 0.62 -1.17
N MET A 54 2.55 0.23 -1.39
CA MET A 54 3.01 -1.16 -1.36
C MET A 54 4.23 -1.31 -0.46
N GLU A 55 4.47 -2.53 -0.01
CA GLU A 55 5.68 -2.92 0.70
C GLU A 55 6.92 -2.78 -0.19
N SER A 56 8.05 -2.38 0.40
CA SER A 56 9.28 -2.05 -0.32
C SER A 56 9.80 -3.18 -1.20
N THR A 57 9.86 -4.41 -0.69
CA THR A 57 10.36 -5.57 -1.44
C THR A 57 9.53 -5.86 -2.70
N MET A 58 8.21 -5.76 -2.58
CA MET A 58 7.28 -5.96 -3.70
C MET A 58 7.34 -4.79 -4.68
N LEU A 59 7.55 -3.58 -4.17
CA LEU A 59 7.73 -2.37 -4.97
C LEU A 59 9.03 -2.42 -5.78
N ASP A 60 10.14 -2.76 -5.16
CA ASP A 60 11.43 -2.94 -5.82
C ASP A 60 11.33 -3.99 -6.94
N TYR A 61 10.65 -5.11 -6.66
CA TYR A 61 10.40 -6.16 -7.65
C TYR A 61 9.55 -5.67 -8.84
N ALA A 62 8.50 -4.89 -8.59
CA ALA A 62 7.62 -4.37 -9.63
C ALA A 62 8.34 -3.34 -10.52
N VAL A 63 9.04 -2.39 -9.91
CA VAL A 63 9.79 -1.34 -10.62
C VAL A 63 10.95 -1.92 -11.42
N GLN A 64 11.62 -2.97 -10.93
CA GLN A 64 12.67 -3.65 -11.68
C GLN A 64 12.17 -4.35 -12.94
N ARG A 65 10.87 -4.69 -13.01
CA ARG A 65 10.27 -5.37 -14.16
C ARG A 65 9.55 -4.44 -15.13
N ASP A 66 8.95 -3.38 -14.61
CA ASP A 66 8.21 -2.42 -15.42
C ASP A 66 8.79 -1.02 -15.22
N CYS A 67 9.53 -0.56 -16.23
CA CYS A 67 10.17 0.76 -16.23
C CYS A 67 9.18 1.93 -16.24
N ASN A 68 7.88 1.69 -16.46
CA ASN A 68 6.85 2.73 -16.37
C ASN A 68 6.46 3.02 -14.92
N LEU A 69 6.83 2.13 -13.99
CA LEU A 69 6.61 2.33 -12.56
C LEU A 69 7.80 3.07 -11.95
N THR A 70 7.49 4.01 -11.06
CA THR A 70 8.52 4.75 -10.32
C THR A 70 8.20 4.72 -8.84
N GLN A 71 9.24 4.50 -8.03
CA GLN A 71 9.12 4.68 -6.59
C GLN A 71 9.08 6.17 -6.26
N ILE A 72 8.08 6.57 -5.49
CA ILE A 72 7.96 7.94 -4.98
C ILE A 72 8.11 7.93 -3.46
N GLY A 73 9.10 8.68 -2.97
CA GLY A 73 9.37 8.81 -1.54
C GLY A 73 10.17 7.64 -0.95
N GLY A 74 10.28 7.63 0.38
CA GLY A 74 11.01 6.62 1.15
C GLY A 74 10.08 5.63 1.86
N LEU A 75 10.66 4.85 2.76
CA LEU A 75 9.92 3.92 3.62
C LEU A 75 9.04 4.68 4.60
N LEU A 76 7.75 4.31 4.67
CA LEU A 76 6.80 4.87 5.64
C LEU A 76 6.90 4.21 7.02
N ASP A 77 7.36 2.96 7.05
CA ASP A 77 7.67 2.19 8.24
C ASP A 77 8.84 1.22 8.00
N SER A 78 9.29 0.59 9.07
CA SER A 78 10.27 -0.49 9.01
C SER A 78 9.61 -1.76 9.51
N LYS A 79 9.10 -2.57 8.59
CA LYS A 79 8.56 -3.92 8.84
C LYS A 79 9.53 -4.98 8.34
N GLY A 80 9.48 -6.17 8.95
CA GLY A 80 10.28 -7.32 8.56
C GLY A 80 9.42 -8.59 8.52
N TYR A 81 9.82 -9.55 7.69
CA TYR A 81 9.18 -10.85 7.60
C TYR A 81 9.70 -11.78 8.69
N GLY A 82 8.77 -12.49 9.35
CA GLY A 82 9.09 -13.52 10.34
C GLY A 82 8.43 -14.85 9.99
N ILE A 83 9.09 -15.95 10.33
CA ILE A 83 8.53 -17.30 10.19
C ILE A 83 7.71 -17.59 11.46
N ALA A 84 6.39 -17.70 11.30
CA ALA A 84 5.51 -18.05 12.41
C ALA A 84 5.55 -19.56 12.66
N THR A 85 6.11 -19.98 13.80
CA THR A 85 6.08 -21.38 14.25
C THR A 85 4.89 -21.62 15.19
N PRO A 86 4.31 -22.83 15.21
CA PRO A 86 3.35 -23.23 16.24
C PRO A 86 3.97 -23.11 17.65
N LYS A 87 3.10 -22.95 18.66
CA LYS A 87 3.52 -22.88 20.07
C LYS A 87 3.82 -24.28 20.62
#